data_AF-A0A562YCB4-F1
#
_entry.id   AF-A0A562YCB4-F1
#
_cell.length_a   1.000
_cell.length_b   1.000
_cell.length_c   1.000
_cell.angle_alpha   90.00
_cell.angle_beta   90.00
_cell.angle_gamma   90.00
#
_symmetry.space_group_name_H-M   'P 1'
#
loop_
_entity.id
_entity.type
_entity.pdbx_description
1 polymer ?
#
loop_
_entity_poly.entity_id
_entity_poly.type
_entity_poly.pdbx_seq_one_letter_code
_entity_poly.pdbx_strand_id
1 'polypeptide(L)'
;MRKQLSGKNIYKVTIKNIGGLVMPVTIEWVFTDGTKAIDKLQAQIWRRNEYIVTQTFVKYKKVETVSLDPNFEFPDSDVFNNTFPKLERASEFEKFKNNNRK
;
A
#
# COMPACT_ATOMS: atom_id res chain seq x y z
N MET A 1 -10.07 -5.75 26.71
CA MET A 1 -9.40 -5.69 25.39
C MET A 1 -9.76 -6.83 24.42
N ARG A 2 -9.82 -8.12 24.81
CA ARG A 2 -10.13 -9.23 23.88
C ARG A 2 -11.51 -9.20 23.19
N LYS A 3 -12.54 -8.58 23.81
CA LYS A 3 -13.91 -8.53 23.27
C LYS A 3 -14.07 -7.61 22.04
N GLN A 4 -13.14 -6.68 21.81
CA GLN A 4 -13.20 -5.70 20.71
C GLN A 4 -12.61 -6.21 19.38
N LEU A 5 -11.97 -7.38 19.38
CA LEU A 5 -11.31 -7.98 18.21
C LEU A 5 -12.07 -9.20 17.66
N SER A 6 -13.13 -9.65 18.34
CA SER A 6 -13.93 -10.79 17.91
C SER A 6 -14.62 -10.47 16.57
N GLY A 7 -14.28 -11.23 15.52
CA GLY A 7 -14.84 -11.05 14.17
C GLY A 7 -14.20 -9.92 13.34
N LYS A 8 -13.07 -9.34 13.77
CA LYS A 8 -12.34 -8.32 13.01
C LYS A 8 -11.06 -8.90 12.41
N ASN A 9 -10.68 -8.40 11.24
CA ASN A 9 -9.43 -8.74 10.57
C ASN A 9 -8.33 -7.79 11.04
N ILE A 10 -7.16 -8.35 11.33
CA ILE A 10 -5.99 -7.60 11.77
C ILE A 10 -4.95 -7.66 10.66
N TYR A 11 -4.53 -6.49 10.20
CA TYR A 11 -3.52 -6.35 9.15
C TYR A 11 -2.30 -5.64 9.71
N LYS A 12 -1.12 -6.20 9.45
CA LYS A 12 0.16 -5.55 9.74
C LYS A 12 0.77 -5.09 8.43
N VAL A 13 0.94 -3.79 8.28
CA VAL A 13 1.55 -3.16 7.11
C VAL A 13 2.91 -2.65 7.49
N THR A 14 3.93 -3.05 6.75
CA THR A 14 5.29 -2.53 6.89
C THR A 14 5.58 -1.66 5.68
N ILE A 15 5.83 -0.38 5.91
CA ILE A 15 6.14 0.61 4.89
C ILE A 15 7.63 0.91 5.00
N LYS A 16 8.31 0.91 3.85
CA LYS A 16 9.71 1.30 3.74
C LYS A 16 9.81 2.61 2.98
N ASN A 17 10.53 3.56 3.54
CA ASN A 17 10.92 4.79 2.88
C ASN A 17 12.28 4.58 2.21
N ILE A 18 12.28 4.48 0.88
CA ILE A 18 13.50 4.24 0.09
C ILE A 18 14.17 5.58 -0.24
N GLY A 19 13.40 6.64 -0.46
CA GLY A 19 13.90 7.96 -0.86
C GLY A 19 14.48 8.80 0.28
N GLY A 20 14.25 8.42 1.54
CA GLY A 20 14.77 9.12 2.72
C GLY A 20 14.04 10.44 3.03
N LEU A 21 13.08 10.86 2.21
CA LEU A 21 12.25 12.02 2.49
C LEU A 21 11.09 11.61 3.40
N VAL A 22 10.92 12.27 4.54
CA VAL A 22 9.85 11.98 5.49
C VAL A 22 8.54 12.60 5.00
N MET A 23 7.56 11.76 4.70
CA MET A 23 6.29 12.18 4.08
C MET A 23 5.08 11.57 4.79
N PRO A 24 3.90 12.22 4.76
CA PRO A 24 2.64 11.55 5.07
C PRO A 24 2.42 10.36 4.13
N VAL A 25 1.73 9.32 4.60
CA VAL A 25 1.40 8.15 3.79
C VAL A 25 -0.11 7.98 3.74
N THR A 26 -0.68 7.94 2.54
CA THR A 26 -2.09 7.60 2.33
C THR A 26 -2.19 6.14 1.94
N ILE A 27 -3.03 5.37 2.63
CA ILE A 27 -3.28 3.96 2.37
C ILE A 27 -4.73 3.79 1.92
N GLU A 28 -4.92 3.28 0.70
CA GLU A 28 -6.20 2.78 0.22
C GLU A 28 -6.34 1.29 0.50
N TRP A 29 -7.48 0.93 1.08
CA TRP A 29 -7.91 -0.43 1.32
C TRP A 29 -9.05 -0.74 0.36
N VAL A 30 -8.86 -1.72 -0.50
CA VAL A 30 -9.93 -2.30 -1.32
C VAL A 30 -10.38 -3.59 -0.66
N PHE A 31 -11.67 -3.67 -0.34
CA PHE A 31 -12.26 -4.85 0.30
C PHE A 31 -12.86 -5.79 -0.73
N THR A 32 -13.00 -7.07 -0.36
CA THR A 32 -13.57 -8.11 -1.24
C THR A 32 -15.02 -7.88 -1.65
N ASP A 33 -15.72 -6.93 -1.02
CA ASP A 33 -17.08 -6.51 -1.38
C ASP A 33 -17.11 -5.32 -2.35
N GLY A 34 -15.94 -4.88 -2.83
CA GLY A 34 -15.78 -3.73 -3.72
C GLY A 34 -15.78 -2.38 -3.03
N THR A 35 -16.00 -2.32 -1.70
CA THR A 35 -15.92 -1.04 -0.98
C THR A 35 -14.47 -0.62 -0.76
N LYS A 36 -14.25 0.69 -0.65
CA LYS A 36 -12.93 1.28 -0.39
C LYS A 36 -12.90 2.02 0.93
N ALA A 37 -11.75 2.00 1.60
CA ALA A 37 -11.49 2.85 2.76
C ALA A 37 -10.10 3.48 2.64
N ILE A 38 -9.95 4.70 3.15
CA ILE A 38 -8.69 5.44 3.12
C ILE A 38 -8.23 5.70 4.55
N ASP A 39 -7.02 5.30 4.89
CA ASP A 39 -6.34 5.72 6.11
C ASP A 39 -5.19 6.67 5.76
N LYS A 40 -5.16 7.85 6.38
CA LYS A 40 -4.06 8.80 6.26
C LYS A 40 -3.16 8.73 7.48
N LEU A 41 -1.91 8.35 7.26
CA LEU A 41 -0.86 8.40 8.27
C LEU A 41 -0.08 9.70 8.11
N GLN A 42 -0.04 10.50 9.17
CA GLN A 42 0.77 11.71 9.18
C GLN A 42 2.25 11.35 9.24
N ALA A 43 3.11 12.29 8.84
CA ALA A 43 4.57 12.13 8.85
C ALA A 43 5.18 11.75 10.23
N GLN A 44 4.43 11.96 11.32
CA GLN A 44 4.86 11.59 12.67
C GLN A 44 5.14 10.09 12.86
N ILE A 45 4.62 9.21 11.99
CA ILE A 45 4.88 7.77 12.07
C ILE A 45 6.38 7.44 11.94
N TRP A 46 7.14 8.33 11.30
CA TRP A 46 8.57 8.17 11.01
C TRP A 46 9.48 8.61 12.17
N ARG A 47 8.94 9.18 13.25
CA ARG A 47 9.75 9.75 14.35
C ARG A 47 10.66 8.75 15.06
N ARG A 48 10.30 7.47 15.08
CA ARG A 48 11.11 6.40 15.71
C ARG A 48 12.09 5.78 14.74
N ASN A 49 11.74 5.74 13.45
CA ASN A 49 12.54 5.17 12.39
C ASN A 49 12.07 5.79 11.07
N GLU A 50 12.95 6.53 10.41
CA GLU A 50 12.66 7.27 9.19
C GLU A 50 12.68 6.39 7.92
N TYR A 51 13.23 5.17 8.03
CA TYR A 51 13.36 4.23 6.92
C TYR A 51 12.28 3.16 6.91
N ILE A 52 11.85 2.66 8.07
CA ILE A 52 10.91 1.55 8.16
C ILE A 52 9.92 1.80 9.28
N VAL A 53 8.63 1.74 8.94
CA VAL A 53 7.55 1.80 9.92
C VAL A 53 6.61 0.62 9.75
N THR A 54 6.23 0.02 10.87
CA THR A 54 5.23 -1.04 10.90
C THR A 54 4.01 -0.53 11.63
N GLN A 55 2.85 -0.58 10.97
CA GLN A 55 1.57 -0.24 11.57
C GLN A 55 0.57 -1.36 11.51
N THR A 56 -0.25 -1.45 12.56
CA THR A 56 -1.29 -2.47 12.68
C THR A 56 -2.65 -1.83 12.55
N PHE A 57 -3.46 -2.37 11.65
CA PHE A 57 -4.80 -1.90 11.34
C PHE A 57 -5.82 -2.97 11.67
N VAL A 58 -6.94 -2.56 12.25
CA VAL A 58 -8.07 -3.45 12.51
C VAL A 58 -9.21 -3.06 11.59
N LYS A 59 -9.65 -3.99 10.74
CA LYS A 59 -10.73 -3.77 9.78
C LYS A 59 -11.86 -4.77 10.03
N TYR A 60 -13.09 -4.32 9.79
CA TYR A 60 -14.27 -5.19 9.90
C TYR A 60 -14.42 -6.12 8.70
N LYS A 61 -13.96 -5.68 7.53
CA LYS A 61 -14.07 -6.39 6.26
C LYS A 61 -12.75 -7.03 5.86
N LYS A 62 -12.80 -8.03 4.99
CA LYS A 62 -11.61 -8.68 4.42
C LYS A 62 -11.04 -7.79 3.32
N VAL A 63 -9.77 -7.45 3.44
CA VAL A 63 -9.01 -6.68 2.45
C VAL A 63 -8.59 -7.60 1.31
N GLU A 64 -8.77 -7.12 0.08
CA GLU A 64 -8.30 -7.74 -1.16
C GLU A 64 -6.97 -7.11 -1.58
N THR A 65 -6.94 -5.78 -1.71
CA THR A 65 -5.78 -5.03 -2.20
C THR A 65 -5.51 -3.84 -1.28
N VAL A 66 -4.23 -3.55 -1.07
CA VAL A 66 -3.73 -2.37 -0.37
C VAL A 66 -2.92 -1.56 -1.37
N SER A 67 -3.22 -0.27 -1.50
CA SER A 67 -2.44 0.67 -2.31
C SER A 67 -1.93 1.80 -1.45
N LEU A 68 -0.66 2.15 -1.63
CA LEU A 68 -0.06 3.37 -1.10
C LEU A 68 -0.25 4.48 -2.14
N ASP A 69 -0.55 5.68 -1.66
CA ASP A 69 -0.77 6.90 -2.46
C ASP A 69 -1.64 6.69 -3.72
N PRO A 70 -2.94 6.35 -3.56
CA PRO A 70 -3.83 6.07 -4.69
C PRO A 70 -4.05 7.28 -5.62
N ASN A 71 -3.80 8.49 -5.12
CA ASN A 71 -4.07 9.74 -5.84
C ASN A 71 -2.82 10.31 -6.52
N PHE A 72 -1.66 9.65 -6.39
CA PHE A 72 -0.37 10.15 -6.87
C PHE A 72 -0.07 11.57 -6.35
N GLU A 73 -0.37 11.80 -5.06
CA GLU A 73 -0.12 13.09 -4.40
C GLU A 73 1.38 13.33 -4.18
N PHE A 74 2.19 12.27 -4.16
CA PHE A 74 3.62 12.35 -3.87
C PHE A 74 4.49 12.00 -5.09
N PRO A 75 5.60 12.73 -5.30
CA PRO A 75 6.54 12.45 -6.38
C PRO A 75 7.36 11.19 -6.04
N ASP A 76 6.80 10.02 -6.37
CA ASP A 76 7.47 8.73 -6.25
C ASP A 76 8.15 8.32 -7.57
N SER A 77 9.32 7.69 -7.46
CA SER A 77 10.07 7.18 -8.62
C SER A 77 9.51 5.85 -9.14
N ASP A 78 8.81 5.08 -8.32
CA ASP A 78 8.25 3.78 -8.72
C ASP A 78 6.86 3.54 -8.13
N VAL A 79 5.85 3.94 -8.89
CA VAL A 79 4.43 3.74 -8.55
C VAL A 79 3.98 2.27 -8.57
N PHE A 80 4.76 1.37 -9.17
CA PHE A 80 4.35 -0.02 -9.34
C PHE A 80 4.58 -0.85 -8.07
N ASN A 81 5.49 -0.41 -7.20
CA ASN A 81 5.76 -1.08 -5.93
C ASN A 81 4.77 -0.70 -4.81
N ASN A 82 3.87 0.26 -5.07
CA ASN A 82 2.93 0.80 -4.09
C ASN A 82 1.67 -0.04 -3.88
N THR A 83 1.55 -1.20 -4.54
CA THR A 83 0.38 -2.09 -4.41
C THR A 83 0.75 -3.45 -3.84
N PHE A 84 -0.12 -3.95 -2.96
CA PHE A 84 -0.06 -5.30 -2.41
C PHE A 84 -1.42 -5.99 -2.51
N PRO A 85 -1.53 -7.22 -3.03
CA PRO A 85 -0.46 -8.02 -3.65
C PRO A 85 0.15 -7.34 -4.88
N LYS A 86 1.43 -7.59 -5.17
CA LYS A 86 2.08 -7.04 -6.35
C LYS A 86 1.41 -7.60 -7.60
N LEU A 87 0.88 -6.73 -8.44
CA LEU A 87 0.37 -7.10 -9.75
C LEU A 87 1.57 -7.31 -10.68
N GLU A 88 1.82 -8.56 -11.08
CA GLU A 88 2.82 -8.85 -12.12
C GLU A 88 2.37 -8.20 -13.44
N ARG A 89 3.02 -7.11 -13.82
CA ARG A 89 2.79 -6.45 -15.10
C ARG A 89 3.98 -6.72 -16.01
N ALA A 90 3.71 -7.18 -17.22
CA ALA A 90 4.73 -7.27 -18.27
C ALA A 90 5.34 -5.89 -18.53
N SER A 91 6.67 -5.82 -18.53
CA SER A 91 7.42 -4.60 -18.84
C SER A 91 7.04 -4.08 -20.23
N GLU A 92 7.04 -2.77 -20.43
CA GLU A 92 6.79 -2.17 -21.74
C GLU A 92 7.78 -2.68 -22.79
N PHE A 93 9.02 -2.98 -22.39
CA PHE A 93 10.02 -3.58 -23.24
C PHE A 93 9.65 -5.01 -23.67
N GLU A 94 9.09 -5.83 -22.76
CA GLU A 94 8.61 -7.17 -23.10
C GLU A 94 7.40 -7.11 -24.02
N LYS A 95 6.49 -6.15 -23.81
CA LYS A 95 5.37 -5.90 -24.72
C LYS A 95 5.85 -5.50 -26.11
N PHE A 96 6.82 -4.59 -26.20
CA PHE A 96 7.43 -4.17 -27.48
C PHE A 96 8.10 -5.35 -28.21
N LYS A 97 8.89 -6.17 -27.49
CA LYS A 97 9.56 -7.34 -28.06
C LYS A 97 8.58 -8.41 -28.56
N ASN A 98 7.47 -8.61 -27.85
CA ASN A 98 6.42 -9.53 -28.27
C ASN A 98 5.63 -9.00 -29.49
N ASN A 99 5.48 -7.68 -29.63
CA ASN A 99 4.83 -7.08 -30.79
C ASN A 99 5.68 -7.17 -32.06
N ASN A 100 7.01 -7.01 -31.95
CA ASN A 100 7.95 -7.14 -33.08
C ASN A 100 8.29 -8.60 -33.47
N ARG A 101 7.79 -9.59 -32.72
CA ARG A 101 7.95 -11.02 -33.01
C ARG A 101 6.74 -11.64 -33.72
N LYS A 102 5.71 -10.84 -34.00
CA LYS A 102 4.61 -11.19 -34.90
C LYS A 102 4.87 -10.58 -36.26
#